data_AF-A0A2W4MER3-F1
#
_entry.id   AF-A0A2W4MER3-F1
#
_cell.length_a   1.000
_cell.length_b   1.000
_cell.length_c   1.000
_cell.angle_alpha   90.00
_cell.angle_beta   90.00
_cell.angle_gamma   90.00
#
_symmetry.space_group_name_H-M   'P 1'
#
loop_
_entity.id
_entity.type
_entity.pdbx_description
1 polymer ?
#
loop_
_entity_poly.entity_id
_entity_poly.type
_entity_poly.pdbx_seq_one_letter_code
_entity_poly.pdbx_strand_id
1 'polypeptide(L)'
;MDGDLLALHSETGMAAVPWSAQANGLFDKMARGALDTLRPAHRRLYALPENQRRFERARQLAAETGLSINQIVLGYLMSQPFTTVPVVGPRSPEQLEDTLRAGDVLLSPEQVRFLETGERA
;
A
#
# COMPACT_ATOMS: atom_id res chain seq x y z
N MET A 1 -7.42 -6.94 -4.00
CA MET A 1 -7.78 -8.27 -4.50
C MET A 1 -9.17 -8.59 -3.96
N ASP A 2 -10.04 -9.22 -4.72
CA ASP A 2 -11.31 -9.73 -4.17
C ASP A 2 -11.05 -11.01 -3.36
N GLY A 3 -12.09 -11.53 -2.71
CA GLY A 3 -11.97 -12.70 -1.83
C GLY A 3 -11.55 -13.97 -2.58
N ASP A 4 -12.10 -14.19 -3.78
CA ASP A 4 -11.86 -15.40 -4.57
C ASP A 4 -10.39 -15.50 -5.03
N LEU A 5 -9.82 -14.40 -5.53
CA LEU A 5 -8.41 -14.36 -5.90
C LEU A 5 -7.50 -14.46 -4.67
N LEU A 6 -7.88 -13.84 -3.55
CA LEU A 6 -7.11 -13.93 -2.31
C LEU A 6 -7.04 -15.38 -1.80
N ALA A 7 -8.17 -16.10 -1.84
CA ALA A 7 -8.25 -17.50 -1.49
C ALA A 7 -7.36 -18.35 -2.42
N LEU A 8 -7.45 -18.15 -3.74
CA LEU A 8 -6.61 -18.86 -4.72
C LEU A 8 -5.12 -18.71 -4.41
N HIS A 9 -4.63 -17.48 -4.20
CA HIS A 9 -3.23 -17.24 -3.90
C HIS A 9 -2.80 -17.86 -2.55
N SER A 10 -3.67 -17.79 -1.55
CA SER A 10 -3.40 -18.35 -0.21
C SER A 10 -3.38 -19.88 -0.21
N GLU A 11 -4.29 -20.52 -0.94
CA GLU A 11 -4.40 -21.98 -1.01
C GLU A 11 -3.31 -22.62 -1.87
N THR A 12 -2.95 -21.98 -2.98
CA THR A 12 -1.99 -22.53 -3.94
C THR A 12 -0.54 -22.11 -3.67
N GLY A 13 -0.34 -21.05 -2.89
CA GLY A 13 0.97 -20.40 -2.75
C GLY A 13 1.44 -19.68 -4.02
N MET A 14 0.59 -19.54 -5.03
CA MET A 14 0.92 -18.84 -6.27
C MET A 14 1.28 -17.38 -5.97
N ALA A 15 2.39 -16.90 -6.52
CA ALA A 15 2.82 -15.54 -6.27
C ALA A 15 1.88 -14.51 -6.93
N ALA A 16 1.63 -13.40 -6.26
CA ALA A 16 1.00 -12.23 -6.84
C ALA A 16 2.07 -11.24 -7.32
N VAL A 17 1.88 -10.65 -8.50
CA VAL A 17 2.75 -9.59 -9.05
C VAL A 17 1.91 -8.34 -9.30
N PRO A 18 1.60 -7.53 -8.26
CA PRO A 18 0.72 -6.38 -8.38
C PRO A 18 1.28 -5.31 -9.34
N TRP A 19 0.58 -5.10 -10.45
CA TRP A 19 0.74 -3.91 -11.28
C TRP A 19 -0.01 -2.73 -10.63
N SER A 20 0.56 -1.52 -10.67
CA SER A 20 0.00 -0.32 -10.01
C SER A 20 -0.05 -0.44 -8.48
N ALA A 21 0.94 -1.10 -7.88
CA ALA A 21 1.06 -1.35 -6.44
C ALA A 21 0.81 -0.10 -5.56
N GLN A 22 1.22 1.09 -6.03
CA GLN A 22 1.10 2.35 -5.29
C GLN A 22 -0.05 3.25 -5.78
N ALA A 23 -0.94 2.76 -6.66
CA ALA A 23 -2.04 3.53 -7.24
C ALA A 23 -1.60 4.89 -7.82
N ASN A 24 -0.48 4.92 -8.56
CA ASN A 24 0.16 6.14 -9.06
C ASN A 24 0.59 7.12 -7.96
N GLY A 25 1.03 6.62 -6.80
CA GLY A 25 1.47 7.41 -5.66
C GLY A 25 0.32 8.09 -4.92
N LEU A 26 -0.87 7.47 -4.88
CA LEU A 26 -2.07 8.07 -4.28
C LEU A 26 -1.83 8.57 -2.86
N PHE A 27 -1.35 7.69 -1.98
CA PHE A 27 -1.21 8.01 -0.55
C PHE A 27 -0.06 8.98 -0.27
N ASP A 28 1.05 8.88 -1.00
CA ASP A 28 2.11 9.90 -0.94
C ASP A 28 1.58 11.29 -1.36
N LYS A 29 0.77 11.36 -2.42
CA LYS A 29 0.15 12.62 -2.86
C LYS A 29 -0.89 13.13 -1.88
N MET A 30 -1.65 12.25 -1.22
CA MET A 30 -2.55 12.64 -0.13
C MET A 30 -1.76 13.27 1.03
N ALA A 31 -0.64 12.65 1.43
CA ALA A 31 0.23 13.18 2.50
C ALA A 31 0.80 14.55 2.18
N ARG A 32 1.12 14.82 0.91
CA ARG A 32 1.65 16.11 0.45
C ARG A 32 0.57 17.14 0.07
N GLY A 33 -0.72 16.82 0.21
CA GLY A 33 -1.81 17.68 -0.26
C GLY A 33 -1.84 17.89 -1.78
N ALA A 34 -1.21 16.99 -2.55
CA ALA A 34 -0.94 17.10 -3.98
C ALA A 34 -1.80 16.15 -4.83
N LEU A 35 -3.03 15.84 -4.38
CA LEU A 35 -3.98 15.00 -5.12
C LEU A 35 -4.34 15.60 -6.49
N ASP A 36 -4.23 16.92 -6.62
CA ASP A 36 -4.41 17.68 -7.86
C ASP A 36 -3.48 17.21 -8.99
N THR A 37 -2.28 16.72 -8.64
CA THR A 37 -1.26 16.20 -9.57
C THR A 37 -1.58 14.82 -10.16
N LEU A 38 -2.60 14.11 -9.66
CA LEU A 38 -3.09 12.88 -10.30
C LEU A 38 -3.89 13.23 -11.55
N ARG A 39 -3.61 12.51 -12.64
CA ARG A 39 -4.42 12.54 -13.86
C ARG A 39 -5.91 12.36 -13.50
N PRO A 40 -6.84 13.13 -14.09
CA PRO A 40 -8.26 13.08 -13.70
C PRO A 40 -8.87 11.67 -13.70
N ALA A 41 -8.51 10.84 -14.68
CA ALA A 41 -8.95 9.45 -14.76
C ALA A 41 -8.47 8.61 -13.55
N HIS A 42 -7.20 8.76 -13.15
CA HIS A 42 -6.66 8.06 -11.99
C HIS A 42 -7.26 8.58 -10.68
N ARG A 43 -7.51 9.89 -10.58
CA ARG A 43 -8.17 10.43 -9.38
C ARG A 43 -9.57 9.85 -9.22
N ARG A 44 -10.36 9.79 -10.28
CA ARG A 44 -11.70 9.15 -10.23
C ARG A 44 -11.62 7.68 -9.84
N LEU A 45 -10.59 6.97 -10.30
CA LEU A 45 -10.39 5.55 -9.99
C LEU A 45 -9.96 5.31 -8.54
N TYR A 46 -9.09 6.17 -7.99
CA TYR A 46 -8.38 5.90 -6.75
C TYR A 46 -8.79 6.77 -5.56
N ALA A 47 -9.24 8.01 -5.75
CA ALA A 47 -9.60 8.91 -4.66
C ALA A 47 -11.02 8.62 -4.13
N LEU A 48 -11.25 7.36 -3.75
CA LEU A 48 -12.49 6.87 -3.18
C LEU A 48 -12.53 7.14 -1.66
N PRO A 49 -13.71 7.30 -1.05
CA PRO A 49 -13.83 7.48 0.40
C PRO A 49 -13.14 6.39 1.22
N GLU A 50 -13.14 5.15 0.73
CA GLU A 50 -12.44 4.05 1.39
C GLU A 50 -10.92 4.24 1.40
N ASN A 51 -10.34 4.71 0.29
CA ASN A 51 -8.91 5.00 0.22
C ASN A 51 -8.53 6.19 1.11
N GLN A 52 -9.43 7.15 1.34
CA GLN A 52 -9.22 8.19 2.36
C GLN A 52 -9.16 7.57 3.77
N ARG A 53 -10.07 6.66 4.12
CA ARG A 53 -10.03 5.95 5.41
C ARG A 53 -8.77 5.12 5.58
N ARG A 54 -8.33 4.41 4.53
CA ARG A 54 -7.07 3.66 4.52
C ARG A 54 -5.86 4.58 4.70
N PHE A 55 -5.90 5.75 4.07
CA PHE A 55 -4.85 6.75 4.20
C PHE A 55 -4.71 7.27 5.64
N GLU A 56 -5.81 7.61 6.32
CA GLU A 56 -5.73 8.06 7.72
C GLU A 56 -5.16 6.96 8.64
N ARG A 57 -5.53 5.70 8.40
CA ARG A 57 -4.95 4.55 9.13
C ARG A 57 -3.45 4.38 8.84
N ALA A 58 -3.05 4.51 7.57
CA ALA A 58 -1.64 4.48 7.20
C ALA A 58 -0.85 5.63 7.85
N ARG A 59 -1.43 6.83 7.97
CA ARG A 59 -0.81 7.94 8.72
C ARG A 59 -0.65 7.65 10.20
N GLN A 60 -1.66 7.06 10.82
CA GLN A 60 -1.56 6.65 12.23
C GLN A 60 -0.45 5.62 12.41
N LEU A 61 -0.40 4.59 11.56
CA LEU A 61 0.63 3.57 11.62
C LEU A 61 2.03 4.14 11.34
N ALA A 62 2.16 5.11 10.45
CA ALA A 62 3.41 5.84 10.19
C ALA A 62 3.90 6.57 11.45
N ALA A 63 2.99 7.24 12.17
CA ALA A 63 3.33 7.93 13.42
C ALA A 63 3.78 6.96 14.52
N GLU A 64 3.23 5.75 14.56
CA GLU A 64 3.54 4.73 15.57
C GLU A 64 4.86 3.98 15.29
N THR A 65 5.15 3.73 14.01
CA THR A 65 6.29 2.88 13.59
C THR A 65 7.49 3.68 13.11
N GLY A 66 7.31 4.95 12.77
CA GLY A 66 8.32 5.76 12.09
C GLY A 66 8.51 5.43 10.60
N LEU A 67 7.74 4.48 10.06
CA LEU A 67 7.78 4.12 8.65
C LEU A 67 7.18 5.23 7.78
N SER A 68 7.71 5.40 6.57
CA SER A 68 7.11 6.25 5.55
C SER A 68 5.78 5.68 5.09
N ILE A 69 4.89 6.54 4.56
CA ILE A 69 3.61 6.09 3.98
C ILE A 69 3.85 5.07 2.86
N ASN A 70 4.89 5.28 2.05
CA ASN A 70 5.24 4.36 0.97
C ASN A 70 5.71 3.00 1.50
N GLN A 71 6.54 3.00 2.55
CA GLN A 71 6.96 1.78 3.24
C GLN A 71 5.77 1.00 3.79
N ILE A 72 4.77 1.67 4.34
CA ILE A 72 3.53 1.02 4.80
C ILE A 72 2.73 0.43 3.64
N VAL A 73 2.60 1.14 2.51
CA VAL A 73 1.87 0.64 1.34
C VAL A 73 2.52 -0.62 0.76
N LEU A 74 3.84 -0.58 0.54
CA LEU A 74 4.56 -1.71 -0.03
C LEU A 74 4.68 -2.85 0.99
N GLY A 75 4.93 -2.53 2.26
CA GLY A 75 4.94 -3.48 3.35
C GLY A 75 3.61 -4.21 3.49
N TYR A 76 2.47 -3.52 3.37
CA TYR A 76 1.15 -4.16 3.34
C TYR A 76 1.01 -5.21 2.23
N LEU A 77 1.49 -4.90 1.02
CA LEU A 77 1.47 -5.85 -0.09
C LEU A 77 2.38 -7.05 0.15
N MET A 78 3.57 -6.84 0.73
CA MET A 78 4.53 -7.91 0.99
C MET A 78 4.20 -8.74 2.23
N SER A 79 3.25 -8.28 3.07
CA SER A 79 2.82 -8.97 4.29
C SER A 79 1.59 -9.86 4.09
N GLN A 80 1.18 -10.08 2.83
CA GLN A 80 0.11 -11.02 2.50
C GLN A 80 0.54 -12.47 2.83
N PRO A 81 -0.40 -13.40 3.05
CA PRO A 81 -0.09 -14.79 3.42
C PRO A 81 0.54 -15.62 2.28
N PHE A 82 0.84 -14.99 1.15
CA PHE A 82 1.48 -15.57 -0.03
C PHE A 82 2.51 -14.59 -0.60
N THR A 83 3.45 -15.12 -1.38
CA THR A 83 4.50 -14.33 -2.03
C THR A 83 3.90 -13.22 -2.87
N THR A 84 4.29 -11.98 -2.58
CA THR A 84 3.86 -10.80 -3.35
C THR A 84 5.08 -10.01 -3.81
N VAL A 85 5.16 -9.74 -5.11
CA VAL A 85 6.25 -8.99 -5.73
C VAL A 85 5.67 -7.73 -6.39
N PRO A 86 5.54 -6.62 -5.64
CA PRO A 86 4.94 -5.39 -6.16
C PRO A 86 5.83 -4.75 -7.24
N VAL A 87 5.23 -4.40 -8.37
CA VAL A 87 5.93 -3.64 -9.42
C VAL A 87 5.89 -2.15 -9.09
N VAL A 88 7.09 -1.58 -8.94
CA VAL A 88 7.31 -0.19 -8.53
C VAL A 88 7.90 0.63 -9.68
N GLY A 89 7.54 1.91 -9.74
CA GLY A 89 7.96 2.83 -10.81
C GLY A 89 8.40 4.19 -10.27
N PRO A 90 9.51 4.26 -9.51
CA PRO A 90 10.02 5.52 -8.99
C PRO A 90 10.41 6.47 -10.13
N ARG A 91 10.19 7.77 -9.93
CA ARG A 91 10.52 8.84 -10.90
C ARG A 91 11.72 9.69 -10.48
N SER A 92 12.27 9.42 -9.30
CA SER A 92 13.47 10.08 -8.80
C SER A 92 14.32 9.10 -7.99
N PRO A 93 15.62 9.37 -7.80
CA PRO A 93 16.49 8.57 -6.94
C PRO A 93 15.98 8.43 -5.51
N GLU A 94 15.39 9.48 -4.95
CA GLU A 94 14.85 9.48 -3.58
C GLU A 94 13.65 8.52 -3.46
N GLN A 95 12.78 8.49 -4.47
CA GLN A 95 11.66 7.54 -4.51
C GLN A 95 12.13 6.10 -4.67
N LEU A 96 13.21 5.89 -5.43
CA LEU A 96 13.81 4.56 -5.55
C LEU A 96 14.39 4.12 -4.20
N GLU A 97 15.12 4.99 -3.52
CA GLU A 97 15.74 4.67 -2.23
C GLU A 97 14.70 4.37 -1.14
N ASP A 98 13.64 5.18 -1.03
CA ASP A 98 12.51 4.92 -0.12
C ASP A 98 11.78 3.60 -0.46
N THR A 99 11.65 3.29 -1.75
CA THR A 99 11.08 2.01 -2.21
C THR A 99 11.97 0.81 -1.85
N LEU A 100 13.29 0.94 -2.00
CA LEU A 100 14.23 -0.12 -1.62
C LEU A 100 14.17 -0.40 -0.13
N ARG A 101 14.09 0.65 0.70
CA ARG A 101 13.90 0.50 2.16
C ARG A 101 12.57 -0.16 2.52
N ALA A 102 11.55 -0.04 1.67
CA ALA A 102 10.28 -0.73 1.90
C ALA A 102 10.41 -2.25 1.72
N GLY A 103 11.38 -2.73 0.94
CA GLY A 103 11.62 -4.16 0.70
C GLY A 103 11.89 -4.97 1.97
N ASP A 104 12.38 -4.31 3.03
CA ASP A 104 12.67 -4.92 4.33
C ASP A 104 11.50 -4.81 5.33
N VAL A 105 10.37 -4.23 4.92
CA VAL A 105 9.23 -3.96 5.80
C VAL A 105 8.20 -5.08 5.72
N LEU A 106 8.03 -5.79 6.85
CA LEU A 106 6.94 -6.72 7.07
C LEU A 106 6.06 -6.20 8.21
N LEU A 107 4.79 -5.96 7.88
CA LEU A 107 3.76 -5.56 8.84
C LEU A 107 3.23 -6.79 9.57
N SER A 108 2.91 -6.63 10.85
CA SER A 108 2.26 -7.70 11.60
C SER A 108 0.84 -7.97 11.07
N PRO A 109 0.27 -9.17 11.31
CA PRO A 109 -1.12 -9.45 10.95
C PRO A 109 -2.12 -8.45 11.54
N GLU A 110 -1.83 -7.92 12.73
CA GLU A 110 -2.63 -6.89 13.39
C GLU A 110 -2.55 -5.54 12.66
N GLN A 111 -1.37 -5.15 12.19
CA GLN A 111 -1.18 -3.94 11.40
C GLN A 111 -1.85 -4.04 10.03
N VAL A 112 -1.76 -5.20 9.38
CA VAL A 112 -2.46 -5.48 8.10
C VAL A 112 -3.97 -5.36 8.30
N ARG A 113 -4.53 -6.04 9.31
CA ARG A 113 -5.96 -5.96 9.65
C ARG A 113 -6.38 -4.52 9.98
N PHE A 114 -5.57 -3.80 10.75
CA PHE A 114 -5.84 -2.39 11.06
C PHE A 114 -5.96 -1.56 9.77
N LEU A 115 -5.06 -1.72 8.80
CA LEU A 115 -5.14 -1.01 7.52
C LEU A 115 -6.39 -1.38 6.70
N GLU A 116 -6.91 -2.60 6.85
CA GLU A 116 -8.07 -3.11 6.11
C GLU A 116 -9.40 -2.72 6.74
N THR A 117 -9.59 -2.97 8.03
CA THR A 117 -10.86 -2.81 8.75
C THR A 117 -10.86 -1.66 9.75
N GLY A 118 -9.68 -1.24 10.23
CA GLY A 118 -9.52 -0.24 11.29
C GLY A 118 -9.53 -0.84 12.70
N GLU A 119 -9.65 -2.15 12.82
CA GLU A 119 -9.67 -2.86 14.09
C GLU A 119 -8.24 -3.04 14.65
N ARG A 120 -8.09 -2.85 15.96
CA ARG A 120 -6.84 -3.01 16.70
C ARG A 120 -7.04 -4.02 17.83
N ALA A 121 -6.89 -5.30 17.47
CA ALA A 121 -7.24 -6.47 18.29
C ALA A 121 -8.74 -6.62 18.62
#